data_AF-A0A353Q0J0-F1
#
_entry.id   AF-A0A353Q0J0-F1
#
_cell.length_a   1.000
_cell.length_b   1.000
_cell.length_c   1.000
_cell.angle_alpha   90.00
_cell.angle_beta   90.00
_cell.angle_gamma   90.00
#
_symmetry.space_group_name_H-M   'P 1'
#
loop_
_entity.id
_entity.type
_entity.pdbx_description
1 polymer ?
#
loop_
_entity_poly.entity_id
_entity_poly.type
_entity_poly.pdbx_seq_one_letter_code
_entity_poly.pdbx_strand_id
1 'polypeptide(L)'
;EKNLIAVKPNIDLKQAVEIAKEKLNVKTEGMEFNNSYYEHDNNKSAWNLSWRNKKNNYEGIEIDVDAVTGDILRFSKWDYSKNDNSKIPKYTKEAALKAAEDFLLKLEPNKYKEVKFLNGSKFSNDSDLYSAYYTFAFSRQINGINF
;
A
#
# COMPACT_ATOMS: atom_id res chain seq x y z
N GLU A 1 11.72 34.71 7.67
CA GLU A 1 12.06 33.27 7.66
C GLU A 1 10.82 32.49 8.08
N LYS A 2 10.36 31.51 7.29
CA LYS A 2 9.24 30.65 7.69
C LYS A 2 9.81 29.51 8.53
N ASN A 3 9.49 29.50 9.83
CA ASN A 3 9.75 28.35 10.71
C ASN A 3 9.04 27.12 10.14
N LEU A 4 9.82 26.20 9.56
CA LEU A 4 9.38 24.85 9.29
C LEU A 4 9.36 24.14 10.64
N ILE A 5 8.17 24.03 11.25
CA ILE A 5 7.97 23.18 12.42
C ILE A 5 8.29 21.76 11.98
N ALA A 6 9.38 21.18 12.50
CA ALA A 6 9.65 19.77 12.34
C ALA A 6 8.47 19.02 12.98
N VAL A 7 7.66 18.34 12.15
CA VAL A 7 6.53 17.57 12.66
C VAL A 7 7.11 16.32 13.30
N LYS A 8 6.96 16.23 14.63
CA LYS A 8 7.56 15.15 15.42
C LYS A 8 6.77 13.86 15.20
N PRO A 9 7.43 12.71 14.98
CA PRO A 9 6.79 11.40 15.01
C PRO A 9 6.04 11.20 16.34
N ASN A 10 4.77 10.79 16.25
CA ASN A 10 3.89 10.60 17.41
C ASN A 10 3.24 9.21 17.46
N ILE A 11 3.45 8.39 16.44
CA ILE A 11 2.97 7.01 16.37
C ILE A 11 4.11 6.07 16.78
N ASP A 12 3.88 5.32 17.85
CA ASP A 12 4.79 4.25 18.27
C ASP A 12 4.56 2.95 17.47
N LEU A 13 5.45 1.97 17.66
CA LEU A 13 5.37 0.67 16.98
C LEU A 13 4.02 -0.03 17.21
N LYS A 14 3.48 0.03 18.43
CA LYS A 14 2.24 -0.66 18.77
C LYS A 14 1.07 -0.04 18.00
N GLN A 15 1.00 1.29 17.99
CA GLN A 15 -0.01 2.03 17.24
C GLN A 15 0.13 1.78 15.73
N ALA A 16 1.35 1.76 15.19
CA ALA A 16 1.58 1.45 13.78
C ALA A 16 1.05 0.05 13.40
N VAL A 17 1.30 -0.95 14.26
CA VAL A 17 0.79 -2.32 14.07
C VAL A 17 -0.74 -2.38 14.14
N GLU A 18 -1.36 -1.66 15.08
CA GLU A 18 -2.82 -1.58 15.21
C GLU A 18 -3.46 -0.94 13.97
N ILE A 19 -2.95 0.23 13.54
CA ILE A 19 -3.39 0.92 12.33
C ILE A 19 -3.30 0.02 11.11
N ALA A 20 -2.15 -0.64 10.91
CA ALA A 20 -1.93 -1.52 9.77
C ALA A 20 -2.93 -2.68 9.72
N LYS A 21 -3.18 -3.32 10.88
CA LYS A 21 -4.12 -4.46 10.97
C LYS A 21 -5.56 -4.04 10.75
N GLU A 22 -5.99 -2.92 11.34
CA GLU A 22 -7.35 -2.42 11.22
C GLU A 22 -7.66 -1.95 9.81
N LYS A 23 -6.78 -1.12 9.22
CA LYS A 23 -7.00 -0.53 7.89
C LYS A 23 -6.94 -1.56 6.76
N LEU A 24 -6.04 -2.55 6.86
CA LEU A 24 -5.78 -3.50 5.78
C LEU A 24 -6.40 -4.89 6.01
N ASN A 25 -6.99 -5.13 7.20
CA ASN A 25 -7.56 -6.42 7.59
C ASN A 25 -6.60 -7.59 7.33
N VAL A 26 -5.31 -7.39 7.64
CA VAL A 26 -4.27 -8.39 7.38
C VAL A 26 -4.27 -9.49 8.43
N LYS A 27 -4.30 -10.73 7.96
CA LYS A 27 -4.16 -11.94 8.78
C LYS A 27 -2.70 -12.32 8.87
N THR A 28 -2.18 -12.42 10.09
CA THR A 28 -0.74 -12.61 10.37
C THR A 28 -0.49 -13.80 11.30
N GLU A 29 -1.49 -14.65 11.52
CA GLU A 29 -1.39 -15.80 12.40
C GLU A 29 -0.32 -16.79 11.91
N GLY A 30 0.56 -17.21 12.82
CA GLY A 30 1.64 -18.15 12.49
C GLY A 30 2.82 -17.54 11.71
N MET A 31 2.75 -16.26 11.33
CA MET A 31 3.86 -15.55 10.71
C MET A 31 4.84 -14.99 11.76
N GLU A 32 6.09 -14.82 11.37
CA GLU A 32 7.11 -14.13 12.16
C GLU A 32 7.06 -12.63 11.89
N PHE A 33 7.01 -11.84 12.95
CA PHE A 33 6.93 -10.39 12.88
C PHE A 33 8.31 -9.76 13.03
N ASN A 34 8.62 -8.80 12.17
CA ASN A 34 9.79 -7.93 12.26
C ASN A 34 9.36 -6.48 11.97
N ASN A 35 10.14 -5.52 12.44
CA ASN A 35 9.91 -4.10 12.19
C ASN A 35 11.23 -3.33 12.09
N SER A 36 11.16 -2.18 11.44
CA SER A 36 12.19 -1.16 11.51
C SER A 36 11.57 0.23 11.46
N TYR A 37 12.32 1.22 11.92
CA TYR A 37 11.96 2.62 11.87
C TYR A 37 12.98 3.36 11.01
N TYR A 38 12.51 4.24 10.14
CA TYR A 38 13.38 5.06 9.30
C TYR A 38 12.87 6.49 9.17
N GLU A 39 13.81 7.41 9.00
CA GLU A 39 13.59 8.83 8.74
C GLU A 39 14.30 9.20 7.43
N HIS A 40 13.60 9.94 6.57
CA HIS A 40 14.17 10.53 5.36
C HIS A 40 14.37 12.04 5.55
N ASP A 41 15.31 12.60 4.79
CA ASP A 41 15.76 14.01 4.85
C ASP A 41 14.65 15.06 4.69
N ASN A 42 13.47 14.66 4.21
CA ASN A 42 12.28 15.48 4.01
C ASN A 42 11.25 15.36 5.15
N ASN A 43 11.69 15.07 6.39
CA ASN A 43 10.85 14.87 7.57
C ASN A 43 9.78 13.78 7.40
N LYS A 44 10.05 12.78 6.55
CA LYS A 44 9.19 11.61 6.40
C LYS A 44 9.75 10.50 7.28
N SER A 45 9.09 10.25 8.39
CA SER A 45 9.37 9.14 9.30
C SER A 45 8.33 8.04 9.10
N ALA A 46 8.75 6.78 9.09
CA ALA A 46 7.83 5.66 8.95
C ALA A 46 8.27 4.41 9.69
N TRP A 47 7.28 3.59 10.06
CA TRP A 47 7.45 2.23 10.53
C TRP A 47 7.32 1.27 9.36
N ASN A 48 8.37 0.49 9.09
CA ASN A 48 8.28 -0.70 8.24
C ASN A 48 7.88 -1.88 9.10
N LEU A 49 6.79 -2.54 8.74
CA LEU A 49 6.24 -3.69 9.44
C LEU A 49 6.25 -4.88 8.48
N SER A 50 6.89 -5.99 8.88
CA SER A 50 6.98 -7.19 8.06
C SER A 50 6.48 -8.41 8.80
N TRP A 51 5.64 -9.20 8.13
CA TRP A 51 5.27 -10.54 8.56
C TRP A 51 5.72 -11.53 7.49
N ARG A 52 6.47 -12.56 7.88
CA ARG A 52 6.98 -13.58 6.95
C ARG A 52 6.69 -14.99 7.44
N ASN A 53 6.54 -15.92 6.52
CA ASN A 53 6.41 -17.33 6.89
C ASN A 53 7.73 -17.85 7.49
N LYS A 54 7.65 -18.47 8.67
CA LYS A 54 8.81 -18.97 9.44
C LYS A 54 9.64 -20.02 8.71
N LYS A 55 9.00 -20.79 7.81
CA LYS A 55 9.62 -21.96 7.16
C LYS A 55 10.26 -21.62 5.82
N ASN A 56 9.73 -20.62 5.11
CA ASN A 56 10.24 -20.20 3.82
C ASN A 56 9.82 -18.75 3.54
N ASN A 57 10.60 -18.03 2.73
CA ASN A 57 10.31 -16.64 2.35
C ASN A 57 9.27 -16.52 1.23
N TYR A 58 8.45 -17.56 0.99
CA TYR A 58 7.50 -17.57 -0.12
C TYR A 58 6.27 -16.73 0.17
N GLU A 59 5.85 -16.61 1.42
CA GLU A 59 4.73 -15.78 1.83
C GLU A 59 5.19 -14.65 2.74
N GLY A 60 4.71 -13.45 2.46
CA GLY A 60 5.03 -12.28 3.26
C GLY A 60 4.05 -11.12 3.09
N ILE A 61 4.06 -10.26 4.09
CA ILE A 61 3.36 -8.99 4.14
C ILE A 61 4.38 -7.94 4.55
N GLU A 62 4.36 -6.79 3.87
CA GLU A 62 5.19 -5.64 4.19
C GLU A 62 4.35 -4.37 4.08
N ILE A 63 4.37 -3.57 5.14
CA ILE A 63 3.55 -2.36 5.27
C ILE A 63 4.43 -1.24 5.81
N ASP A 64 4.42 -0.09 5.13
CA ASP A 64 5.00 1.13 5.66
C ASP A 64 3.88 2.03 6.17
N VAL A 65 4.00 2.47 7.43
CA VAL A 65 3.05 3.37 8.10
C VAL A 65 3.77 4.67 8.42
N ASP A 66 3.21 5.79 7.96
CA ASP A 66 3.71 7.13 8.31
C ASP A 66 3.66 7.33 9.83
N ALA A 67 4.81 7.64 10.45
CA ALA A 67 4.94 7.73 11.90
C ALA A 67 4.41 9.05 12.49
N VAL A 68 3.86 9.94 11.66
CA VAL A 68 3.21 11.20 12.05
C VAL A 68 1.70 11.12 11.81
N THR A 69 1.28 10.65 10.62
CA THR A 69 -0.13 10.69 10.23
C THR A 69 -0.86 9.36 10.41
N GLY A 70 -0.13 8.24 10.43
CA GLY A 70 -0.72 6.90 10.42
C GLY A 70 -1.27 6.50 9.05
N ASP A 71 -0.88 7.22 8.00
CA ASP A 71 -1.21 6.85 6.64
C ASP A 71 -0.43 5.60 6.21
N ILE A 72 -1.08 4.72 5.46
CA ILE A 72 -0.40 3.60 4.81
C ILE A 72 0.35 4.16 3.60
N LEU A 73 1.68 4.13 3.65
CA LEU A 73 2.57 4.62 2.59
C LEU A 73 2.85 3.53 1.56
N ARG A 74 2.95 2.29 2.03
CA ARG A 74 3.18 1.12 1.19
C ARG A 74 2.48 -0.09 1.79
N PHE A 75 1.93 -0.94 0.94
CA PHE A 75 1.44 -2.25 1.30
C PHE A 75 1.79 -3.23 0.19
N SER A 76 2.41 -4.34 0.56
CA SER A 76 2.70 -5.47 -0.31
C SER A 76 2.34 -6.75 0.41
N LYS A 77 1.67 -7.65 -0.29
CA LYS A 77 1.38 -9.01 0.16
C LYS A 77 1.69 -9.97 -0.98
N TRP A 78 2.49 -10.99 -0.71
CA TRP A 78 2.88 -11.98 -1.69
C TRP A 78 2.79 -13.39 -1.12
N ASP A 79 2.53 -14.35 -1.99
CA ASP A 79 2.52 -15.78 -1.70
C ASP A 79 2.98 -16.54 -2.96
N TYR A 80 4.29 -16.77 -3.04
CA TYR A 80 4.95 -17.50 -4.13
C TYR A 80 4.82 -19.02 -4.02
N SER A 81 4.20 -19.54 -2.95
CA SER A 81 3.94 -20.99 -2.83
C SER A 81 2.90 -21.44 -3.87
N LYS A 82 2.01 -20.53 -4.24
CA LYS A 82 1.02 -20.67 -5.30
C LYS A 82 1.63 -20.13 -6.58
N ASN A 83 2.55 -20.90 -7.16
CA ASN A 83 3.15 -20.54 -8.43
C ASN A 83 2.10 -20.71 -9.55
N ASP A 84 1.17 -19.76 -9.65
CA ASP A 84 0.17 -19.71 -10.70
C ASP A 84 0.83 -19.11 -11.95
N ASN A 85 1.45 -19.99 -12.74
CA ASN A 85 2.05 -19.66 -14.02
C ASN A 85 1.00 -19.31 -15.10
N SER A 86 -0.30 -19.21 -14.74
CA SER A 86 -1.34 -18.75 -15.66
C SER A 86 -1.04 -17.32 -16.11
N LYS A 87 -0.82 -17.15 -17.41
CA LYS A 87 -0.74 -15.82 -18.03
C LYS A 87 -2.11 -15.23 -18.35
N ILE A 88 -3.18 -15.90 -17.92
CA ILE A 88 -4.57 -15.49 -18.16
C ILE A 88 -5.15 -14.98 -16.84
N PRO A 89 -5.49 -13.68 -16.74
CA PRO A 89 -6.16 -13.12 -15.59
C PRO A 89 -7.49 -13.84 -15.31
N LYS A 90 -7.72 -14.21 -14.05
CA LYS A 90 -8.98 -14.83 -13.61
C LYS A 90 -10.17 -13.86 -13.63
N TYR A 91 -9.91 -12.56 -13.53
CA TYR A 91 -10.91 -11.50 -13.50
C TYR A 91 -10.69 -10.55 -14.68
N THR A 92 -11.75 -9.86 -15.11
CA THR A 92 -11.60 -8.82 -16.14
C THR A 92 -10.91 -7.59 -15.56
N LYS A 93 -10.36 -6.75 -16.44
CA LYS A 93 -9.73 -5.48 -16.06
C LYS A 93 -10.70 -4.57 -15.31
N GLU A 94 -11.96 -4.51 -15.74
CA GLU A 94 -13.01 -3.69 -15.12
C GLU A 94 -13.34 -4.19 -13.70
N ALA A 95 -13.44 -5.50 -13.51
CA ALA A 95 -13.65 -6.09 -12.18
C ALA A 95 -12.47 -5.83 -11.24
N ALA A 96 -11.23 -5.94 -11.76
CA ALA A 96 -10.02 -5.64 -11.01
C ALA A 96 -9.91 -4.14 -10.67
N LEU A 97 -10.26 -3.25 -11.59
CA LEU A 97 -10.30 -1.81 -11.36
C LEU A 97 -11.31 -1.47 -10.26
N LYS A 98 -12.52 -2.02 -10.33
CA LYS A 98 -13.55 -1.82 -9.30
C LYS A 98 -13.08 -2.30 -7.92
N ALA A 99 -12.36 -3.41 -7.86
CA ALA A 99 -11.78 -3.91 -6.61
C ALA A 99 -10.69 -2.96 -6.06
N ALA A 100 -9.86 -2.36 -6.92
CA ALA A 100 -8.87 -1.35 -6.52
C ALA A 100 -9.54 -0.07 -5.99
N GLU A 101 -10.58 0.41 -6.68
CA GLU A 101 -11.39 1.56 -6.24
C GLU A 101 -12.05 1.31 -4.87
N ASP A 102 -12.67 0.15 -4.68
CA ASP A 102 -13.29 -0.23 -3.41
C ASP A 102 -12.27 -0.36 -2.28
N PHE A 103 -11.07 -0.84 -2.59
CA PHE A 103 -9.97 -0.91 -1.64
C PHE A 103 -9.54 0.49 -1.19
N LEU A 104 -9.29 1.41 -2.13
CA LEU A 104 -8.90 2.79 -1.81
C LEU A 104 -9.98 3.54 -1.04
N LEU A 105 -11.26 3.36 -1.41
CA LEU A 105 -12.39 3.95 -0.71
C LEU A 105 -12.48 3.48 0.76
N LYS A 106 -12.23 2.19 1.00
CA LYS A 106 -12.22 1.64 2.37
C LYS A 106 -11.02 2.12 3.17
N LEU A 107 -9.87 2.24 2.52
CA LEU A 107 -8.62 2.58 3.18
C LEU A 107 -8.60 4.04 3.66
N GLU A 108 -9.01 4.98 2.81
CA GLU A 108 -8.97 6.41 3.08
C GLU A 108 -10.23 7.13 2.54
N PRO A 109 -11.42 6.88 3.12
CA PRO A 109 -12.69 7.37 2.57
C PRO A 109 -12.75 8.90 2.45
N ASN A 110 -12.07 9.60 3.35
CA ASN A 110 -12.02 11.07 3.35
C ASN A 110 -11.21 11.62 2.17
N LYS A 111 -10.09 10.97 1.82
CA LYS A 111 -9.20 11.39 0.72
C LYS A 111 -9.68 10.88 -0.64
N TYR A 112 -10.40 9.76 -0.65
CA TYR A 112 -10.85 9.10 -1.88
C TYR A 112 -11.71 10.00 -2.78
N LYS A 113 -12.46 10.97 -2.22
CA LYS A 113 -13.26 11.93 -2.98
C LYS A 113 -12.44 12.74 -3.99
N GLU A 114 -11.16 12.89 -3.72
CA GLU A 114 -10.21 13.65 -4.53
C GLU A 114 -9.31 12.71 -5.37
N VAL A 115 -9.46 11.40 -5.25
CA VAL A 115 -8.69 10.42 -6.02
C VAL A 115 -9.28 10.27 -7.41
N LYS A 116 -8.41 10.27 -8.42
CA LYS A 116 -8.75 10.05 -9.83
C LYS A 116 -7.95 8.89 -10.39
N PHE A 117 -8.63 8.01 -11.12
CA PHE A 117 -8.00 6.98 -11.92
C PHE A 117 -7.27 7.61 -13.11
N LEU A 118 -6.00 7.24 -13.30
CA LEU A 118 -5.15 7.71 -14.39
C LEU A 118 -5.17 6.72 -15.54
N ASN A 119 -6.23 6.79 -16.35
CA ASN A 119 -6.35 5.93 -17.53
C ASN A 119 -5.22 6.20 -18.53
N GLY A 120 -4.59 5.14 -19.06
CA GLY A 120 -3.44 5.26 -19.98
C GLY A 120 -2.16 5.82 -19.34
N SER A 121 -2.07 5.84 -18.01
CA SER A 121 -0.83 6.18 -17.31
C SER A 121 0.32 5.28 -17.75
N LYS A 122 1.53 5.83 -17.88
CA LYS A 122 2.76 5.05 -18.11
C LYS A 122 3.07 4.04 -16.99
N PHE A 123 2.41 4.19 -15.85
CA PHE A 123 2.50 3.29 -14.71
C PHE A 123 1.43 2.18 -14.75
N SER A 124 0.48 2.24 -15.68
CA SER A 124 -0.50 1.19 -15.93
C SER A 124 0.03 0.26 -17.03
N ASN A 125 0.02 -1.05 -16.80
CA ASN A 125 0.42 -2.02 -17.83
C ASN A 125 -0.80 -2.37 -18.69
N ASP A 126 -1.10 -1.51 -19.65
CA ASP A 126 -2.14 -1.77 -20.66
C ASP A 126 -1.61 -2.66 -21.81
N SER A 127 -0.29 -2.84 -21.94
CA SER A 127 0.35 -3.51 -23.07
C SER A 127 0.85 -4.94 -22.81
N ASP A 128 0.84 -5.42 -21.57
CA ASP A 128 1.41 -6.74 -21.25
C ASP A 128 0.40 -7.85 -21.53
N LEU A 129 0.36 -8.28 -22.78
CA LEU A 129 -0.39 -9.47 -23.26
C LEU A 129 -0.03 -10.78 -22.52
N TYR A 130 0.97 -10.76 -21.63
CA TYR A 130 1.48 -11.91 -20.90
C TYR A 130 1.50 -11.74 -19.37
N SER A 131 0.79 -10.74 -18.83
CA SER A 131 0.67 -10.52 -17.38
C SER A 131 -0.61 -11.14 -16.82
N ALA A 132 -0.48 -11.88 -15.72
CA ALA A 132 -1.62 -12.39 -14.95
C ALA A 132 -2.32 -11.30 -14.11
N TYR A 133 -1.72 -10.10 -14.06
CA TYR A 133 -2.11 -9.00 -13.18
C TYR A 133 -2.31 -7.70 -13.96
N TYR A 134 -3.22 -6.86 -13.47
CA TYR A 134 -3.39 -5.49 -13.96
C TYR A 134 -2.74 -4.50 -13.00
N THR A 135 -2.11 -3.47 -13.55
CA THR A 135 -1.60 -2.34 -12.77
C THR A 135 -2.44 -1.11 -13.05
N PHE A 136 -2.90 -0.47 -11.99
CA PHE A 136 -3.71 0.75 -12.04
C PHE A 136 -3.01 1.87 -11.29
N ALA A 137 -2.94 3.04 -11.92
CA ALA A 137 -2.42 4.24 -11.29
C ALA A 137 -3.57 5.18 -10.89
N PHE A 138 -3.46 5.76 -9.70
CA PHE A 138 -4.38 6.76 -9.18
C PHE A 138 -3.57 7.94 -8.66
N SER A 139 -4.13 9.15 -8.72
CA SER A 139 -3.55 10.33 -8.08
C SER A 139 -4.64 11.14 -7.42
N ARG A 140 -4.29 11.78 -6.30
CA ARG A 140 -5.16 12.73 -5.63
C ARG A 140 -5.06 14.08 -6.34
N GLN A 141 -6.20 14.66 -6.70
CA GLN A 141 -6.29 15.97 -7.32
C GLN A 141 -7.05 16.94 -6.42
N ILE A 142 -6.36 17.96 -5.93
CA ILE A 142 -6.94 19.05 -5.15
C ILE A 142 -6.86 20.32 -5.99
N ASN A 143 -8.01 20.91 -6.32
CA ASN A 143 -8.10 22.11 -7.16
C ASN A 143 -7.33 21.99 -8.50
N GLY A 144 -7.31 20.79 -9.10
CA GLY A 144 -6.61 20.52 -10.36
C GLY A 144 -5.10 20.28 -10.25
N ILE A 145 -4.54 20.25 -9.03
CA ILE A 145 -3.13 19.95 -8.78
C ILE A 145 -2.98 18.49 -8.36
N ASN A 146 -2.08 17.76 -9.01
CA ASN A 146 -1.73 16.38 -8.65
C ASN A 146 -0.88 16.35 -7.38
N PHE A 147 -1.28 15.51 -6.43
CA PHE A 147 -0.53 15.13 -5.24
C PHE A 147 -0.11 13.66 -5.31
#